data_AF-A0A3C1GKX3-F1
#
_entry.id   AF-A0A3C1GKX3-F1
#
_cell.length_a   1.000
_cell.length_b   1.000
_cell.length_c   1.000
_cell.angle_alpha   90.00
_cell.angle_beta   90.00
_cell.angle_gamma   90.00
#
_symmetry.space_group_name_H-M   'P 1'
#
loop_
_entity.id
_entity.type
_entity.pdbx_description
1 polymer ?
#
loop_
_entity_poly.entity_id
_entity_poly.type
_entity_poly.pdbx_seq_one_letter_code
_entity_poly.pdbx_strand_id
1 'polypeptide(L)'
;MAVIEGGVTGSLAEVDQTHLAQRITGRPMHVGARGSYSWGGVTGILPAALAANSEIFQFRFVHASFLCLLRSVRICAAVTTTAFAAGVPIGLEMRNALAWTGQGTGTRITWGTDDAKKRASFGTTVLGANDVAIATTAALGAGTKTLNGVACAHIIAQPGTLVTAFVPPGTVLWQRDTAEEYPFLYENQQGFVIRSVEVPGTGTWKCAVHVEWSEIDPAAVSGW
;
A
#
# COMPACT_ATOMS: atom_id res chain seq x y z
N MET A 1 -37.17 -8.33 -26.08
CA MET A 1 -37.46 -8.73 -24.69
C MET A 1 -36.17 -9.32 -24.15
N ALA A 2 -35.51 -8.65 -23.21
CA ALA A 2 -34.31 -9.19 -22.58
C ALA A 2 -34.75 -10.13 -21.45
N VAL A 3 -34.19 -11.33 -21.43
CA VAL A 3 -34.44 -12.34 -20.40
C VAL A 3 -33.22 -12.38 -19.50
N ILE A 4 -33.40 -12.18 -18.19
CA ILE A 4 -32.34 -12.38 -17.20
C ILE A 4 -32.27 -13.88 -16.92
N GLU A 5 -31.19 -14.54 -17.34
CA GLU A 5 -30.97 -15.94 -17.04
C GLU A 5 -30.79 -16.15 -15.53
N GLY A 6 -31.33 -17.25 -14.99
CA GLY A 6 -31.15 -17.64 -13.58
C GLY A 6 -32.26 -17.21 -12.60
N GLY A 7 -33.37 -16.64 -13.06
CA GLY A 7 -34.54 -16.37 -12.20
C GLY A 7 -34.33 -15.24 -11.19
N VAL A 8 -33.42 -14.32 -11.46
CA VAL A 8 -33.08 -13.18 -10.60
C VAL A 8 -33.77 -11.90 -11.09
N THR A 9 -34.22 -11.06 -10.17
CA THR A 9 -34.75 -9.72 -10.49
C THR A 9 -33.62 -8.70 -10.53
N GLY A 10 -33.54 -7.89 -11.60
CA GLY A 10 -32.54 -6.83 -11.72
C GLY A 10 -32.91 -5.75 -12.74
N SER A 11 -32.24 -4.60 -12.65
CA SER A 11 -32.33 -3.56 -13.68
C SER A 11 -31.40 -3.89 -14.83
N LEU A 12 -31.92 -3.87 -16.05
CA LEU A 12 -31.13 -4.12 -17.26
C LEU A 12 -30.45 -2.83 -17.72
N ALA A 13 -29.20 -2.94 -18.17
CA ALA A 13 -28.57 -1.87 -18.91
C ALA A 13 -29.21 -1.77 -20.30
N GLU A 14 -29.73 -0.60 -20.65
CA GLU A 14 -30.31 -0.35 -21.97
C GLU A 14 -29.25 0.17 -22.95
N VAL A 15 -29.33 -0.26 -24.19
CA VAL A 15 -28.56 0.28 -25.31
C VAL A 15 -29.44 1.29 -26.03
N ASP A 16 -28.93 2.50 -26.25
CA ASP A 16 -29.62 3.54 -27.03
C ASP A 16 -29.97 3.00 -28.41
N GLN A 17 -31.26 2.96 -28.74
CA GLN A 17 -31.73 2.44 -30.03
C GLN A 17 -31.34 3.33 -31.21
N THR A 18 -31.07 4.61 -30.96
CA THR A 18 -30.75 5.59 -32.01
C THR A 18 -29.29 5.51 -32.43
N HIS A 19 -28.38 5.30 -31.47
CA HIS A 19 -26.94 5.30 -31.69
C HIS A 19 -26.27 3.95 -31.44
N LEU A 20 -27.03 2.92 -31.05
CA LEU A 20 -26.55 1.60 -30.64
C LEU A 20 -25.46 1.70 -29.55
N ALA A 21 -25.60 2.66 -28.63
CA ALA A 21 -24.59 3.01 -27.65
C ALA A 21 -25.11 2.92 -26.22
N GLN A 22 -24.29 2.41 -25.31
CA GLN A 22 -24.58 2.43 -23.88
C GLN A 22 -23.89 3.63 -23.24
N ARG A 23 -24.65 4.47 -22.53
CA ARG A 23 -24.08 5.57 -21.74
C ARG A 23 -23.97 5.13 -20.30
N ILE A 24 -22.75 5.10 -19.78
CA ILE A 24 -22.48 4.75 -18.39
C ILE A 24 -21.82 5.93 -17.67
N THR A 25 -22.24 6.18 -16.44
CA THR A 25 -21.53 7.07 -15.52
C THR A 25 -20.84 6.19 -14.50
N GLY A 26 -19.52 6.02 -14.65
CA GLY A 26 -18.71 5.32 -13.66
C GLY A 26 -18.79 6.01 -12.30
N ARG A 27 -19.04 5.23 -11.25
CA ARG A 27 -18.92 5.69 -9.87
C ARG A 27 -17.76 4.94 -9.20
N PRO A 28 -17.13 5.52 -8.16
CA PRO A 28 -16.18 4.78 -7.34
C PRO A 28 -16.81 3.49 -6.83
N MET A 29 -16.00 2.42 -6.72
CA MET A 29 -16.47 1.14 -6.23
C MET A 29 -17.18 1.27 -4.88
N HIS A 30 -18.29 0.56 -4.73
CA HIS A 30 -18.94 0.43 -3.43
C HIS A 30 -18.07 -0.46 -2.54
N VAL A 31 -17.77 0.01 -1.33
CA VAL A 31 -16.89 -0.67 -0.36
C VAL A 31 -17.66 -1.09 0.91
N GLY A 32 -18.98 -0.94 0.92
CA GLY A 32 -19.85 -1.21 2.06
C GLY A 32 -19.84 -0.09 3.11
N ALA A 33 -20.09 -0.45 4.38
CA ALA A 33 -20.16 0.49 5.49
C ALA A 33 -18.81 1.12 5.86
N ARG A 34 -17.71 0.50 5.43
CA ARG A 34 -16.35 1.02 5.55
C ARG A 34 -16.00 1.90 4.36
N GLY A 35 -14.79 2.43 4.40
CA GLY A 35 -14.37 3.50 3.52
C GLY A 35 -13.22 3.16 2.60
N SER A 36 -12.77 4.21 1.95
CA SER A 36 -11.47 4.27 1.31
C SER A 36 -10.60 5.26 2.04
N TYR A 37 -9.33 4.92 2.18
CA TYR A 37 -8.39 5.61 3.04
C TYR A 37 -7.09 5.94 2.32
N SER A 38 -6.37 6.92 2.84
CA SER A 38 -5.08 7.41 2.36
C SER A 38 -4.19 7.72 3.54
N TRP A 39 -2.98 7.21 3.55
CA TRP A 39 -1.98 7.56 4.55
C TRP A 39 -0.65 7.87 3.89
N GLY A 40 -0.01 8.96 4.33
CA GLY A 40 1.33 9.34 3.93
C GLY A 40 2.20 9.56 5.16
N GLY A 41 3.42 9.05 5.11
CA GLY A 41 4.39 9.25 6.17
C GLY A 41 5.81 9.29 5.62
N VAL A 42 6.72 9.84 6.42
CA VAL A 42 8.15 9.91 6.10
C VAL A 42 8.94 9.20 7.19
N THR A 43 9.99 8.50 6.80
CA THR A 43 10.93 7.94 7.74
C THR A 43 11.68 9.04 8.48
N GLY A 44 12.33 8.67 9.59
CA GLY A 44 13.44 9.45 10.12
C GLY A 44 14.66 9.39 9.17
N ILE A 45 15.80 9.91 9.64
CA ILE A 45 17.06 9.84 8.88
C ILE A 45 17.58 8.40 8.95
N LEU A 46 17.48 7.68 7.84
CA LEU A 46 17.98 6.31 7.71
C LEU A 46 19.49 6.32 7.39
N PRO A 47 20.25 5.39 7.99
CA PRO A 47 21.66 5.24 7.68
C PRO A 47 21.88 4.56 6.33
N ALA A 48 23.06 4.79 5.77
CA ALA A 48 23.56 4.17 4.54
C ALA A 48 23.83 2.65 4.62
N ALA A 49 23.99 2.09 5.82
CA ALA A 49 24.31 0.67 5.99
C ALA A 49 23.19 -0.05 6.76
N LEU A 50 21.95 0.07 6.28
CA LEU A 50 20.90 -0.83 6.76
C LEU A 50 21.28 -2.26 6.38
N ALA A 51 21.08 -3.20 7.30
CA ALA A 51 21.28 -4.62 6.99
C ALA A 51 20.39 -5.02 5.81
N ALA A 52 20.87 -5.92 4.95
CA ALA A 52 20.09 -6.39 3.80
C ALA A 52 18.71 -6.92 4.25
N ASN A 53 17.67 -6.58 3.50
CA ASN A 53 16.27 -6.89 3.81
C ASN A 53 15.70 -6.17 5.03
N SER A 54 16.31 -5.07 5.47
CA SER A 54 15.78 -4.23 6.54
C SER A 54 14.42 -3.67 6.19
N GLU A 55 13.45 -3.83 7.08
CA GLU A 55 12.10 -3.30 6.87
C GLU A 55 12.05 -1.82 7.23
N ILE A 56 11.62 -0.97 6.29
CA ILE A 56 11.47 0.47 6.50
C ILE A 56 10.01 0.88 6.69
N PHE A 57 9.09 0.02 6.27
CA PHE A 57 7.65 0.21 6.42
C PHE A 57 6.96 -1.14 6.59
N GLN A 58 5.98 -1.19 7.49
CA GLN A 58 5.12 -2.33 7.72
C GLN A 58 3.66 -1.88 7.62
N PHE A 59 2.87 -2.63 6.88
CA PHE A 59 1.41 -2.49 6.85
C PHE A 59 0.81 -3.87 7.10
N ARG A 60 0.14 -4.03 8.24
CA ARG A 60 -0.58 -5.23 8.62
C ARG A 60 -2.07 -4.88 8.69
N PHE A 61 -2.91 -5.77 8.22
CA PHE A 61 -4.34 -5.67 8.34
C PHE A 61 -4.84 -6.73 9.32
N VAL A 62 -5.60 -6.32 10.34
CA VAL A 62 -6.09 -7.20 11.41
C VAL A 62 -7.57 -6.96 11.61
N HIS A 63 -8.38 -7.74 10.91
CA HIS A 63 -9.82 -7.71 11.10
C HIS A 63 -10.45 -9.04 10.69
N ALA A 64 -11.46 -9.50 11.44
CA ALA A 64 -12.09 -10.80 11.21
C ALA A 64 -13.13 -10.79 10.07
N SER A 65 -13.71 -9.63 9.75
CA SER A 65 -14.90 -9.54 8.90
C SER A 65 -14.78 -8.57 7.72
N PHE A 66 -13.68 -7.83 7.63
CA PHE A 66 -13.44 -6.90 6.52
C PHE A 66 -12.22 -7.41 5.78
N LEU A 67 -12.09 -6.98 4.54
CA LEU A 67 -10.94 -7.24 3.70
C LEU A 67 -10.27 -5.91 3.36
N CYS A 68 -8.95 -5.90 3.24
CA CYS A 68 -8.23 -4.72 2.81
C CYS A 68 -7.83 -4.86 1.35
N LEU A 69 -8.48 -4.08 0.49
CA LEU A 69 -8.09 -3.96 -0.91
C LEU A 69 -7.05 -2.85 -1.04
N LEU A 70 -5.83 -3.22 -1.41
CA LEU A 70 -4.75 -2.28 -1.68
C LEU A 70 -4.98 -1.59 -3.03
N ARG A 71 -4.92 -0.26 -3.06
CA ARG A 71 -5.13 0.54 -4.28
C ARG A 71 -3.83 1.01 -4.89
N SER A 72 -2.94 1.56 -4.07
CA SER A 72 -1.60 1.95 -4.52
C SER A 72 -0.63 2.10 -3.36
N VAL A 73 0.64 1.92 -3.69
CA VAL A 73 1.78 2.24 -2.85
C VAL A 73 2.71 3.12 -3.69
N ARG A 74 2.95 4.33 -3.23
CA ARG A 74 3.88 5.28 -3.84
C ARG A 74 4.98 5.60 -2.87
N ILE A 75 6.17 5.83 -3.41
CA ILE A 75 7.33 6.15 -2.62
C ILE A 75 8.10 7.31 -3.25
N CYS A 76 8.86 8.02 -2.42
CA CYS A 76 9.95 8.85 -2.88
C CYS A 76 11.08 8.81 -1.86
N ALA A 77 12.30 9.10 -2.31
CA ALA A 77 13.46 8.99 -1.46
C ALA A 77 14.51 10.01 -1.87
N ALA A 78 15.11 10.59 -0.84
CA ALA A 78 16.10 11.62 -0.98
C ALA A 78 17.20 11.48 0.06
N VAL A 79 18.40 11.87 -0.33
CA VAL A 79 19.52 12.17 0.55
C VAL A 79 19.10 13.24 1.54
N THR A 80 19.59 13.12 2.77
CA THR A 80 19.39 14.15 3.79
C THR A 80 20.65 15.01 3.97
N THR A 81 21.44 14.77 5.01
CA THR A 81 22.59 15.61 5.37
C THR A 81 23.88 15.18 4.68
N THR A 82 24.00 13.91 4.30
CA THR A 82 25.24 13.33 3.77
C THR A 82 24.95 12.56 2.49
N ALA A 83 25.46 13.07 1.36
CA ALA A 83 25.37 12.39 0.07
C ALA A 83 26.12 11.06 0.06
N PHE A 84 25.69 10.17 -0.81
CA PHE A 84 26.35 8.89 -1.01
C PHE A 84 27.62 9.10 -1.84
N ALA A 85 28.74 8.52 -1.39
CA ALA A 85 30.02 8.61 -2.08
C ALA A 85 30.23 7.46 -3.09
N ALA A 86 29.49 6.36 -2.95
CA ALA A 86 29.65 5.14 -3.74
C ALA A 86 28.54 4.95 -4.77
N GLY A 87 28.89 4.39 -5.93
CA GLY A 87 27.98 4.12 -7.04
C GLY A 87 27.13 2.85 -6.90
N VAL A 88 26.80 2.43 -5.68
CA VAL A 88 25.92 1.28 -5.43
C VAL A 88 24.47 1.77 -5.44
N PRO A 89 23.54 1.13 -6.16
CA PRO A 89 22.14 1.55 -6.13
C PRO A 89 21.47 1.26 -4.79
N ILE A 90 20.43 2.03 -4.48
CA ILE A 90 19.47 1.67 -3.43
C ILE A 90 18.38 0.81 -4.05
N GLY A 91 18.22 -0.40 -3.52
CA GLY A 91 17.14 -1.32 -3.85
C GLY A 91 16.03 -1.29 -2.80
N LEU A 92 14.81 -1.01 -3.23
CA LEU A 92 13.60 -1.03 -2.40
C LEU A 92 12.59 -2.01 -2.98
N GLU A 93 12.21 -3.02 -2.21
CA GLU A 93 11.20 -4.00 -2.63
C GLU A 93 9.95 -3.95 -1.75
N MET A 94 8.82 -4.31 -2.35
CA MET A 94 7.59 -4.63 -1.63
C MET A 94 7.43 -6.15 -1.58
N ARG A 95 7.08 -6.67 -0.39
CA ARG A 95 6.79 -8.09 -0.17
C ARG A 95 5.49 -8.23 0.58
N ASN A 96 4.63 -9.13 0.12
CA ASN A 96 3.41 -9.47 0.84
C ASN A 96 3.76 -10.33 2.06
N ALA A 97 3.10 -10.04 3.18
CA ALA A 97 3.09 -10.86 4.37
C ALA A 97 1.80 -11.67 4.37
N LEU A 98 1.94 -12.98 4.22
CA LEU A 98 0.82 -13.93 4.10
C LEU A 98 0.20 -14.27 5.46
N ALA A 99 0.95 -14.07 6.54
CA ALA A 99 0.48 -14.23 7.90
C ALA A 99 1.39 -13.48 8.87
N TRP A 100 0.81 -12.88 9.90
CA TRP A 100 1.50 -12.29 11.04
C TRP A 100 1.11 -13.02 12.32
N THR A 101 2.09 -13.32 13.17
CA THR A 101 1.86 -13.91 14.50
C THR A 101 2.47 -13.08 15.63
N GLY A 102 3.44 -12.21 15.31
CA GLY A 102 4.05 -11.28 16.25
C GLY A 102 4.35 -9.95 15.59
N GLN A 103 3.97 -8.84 16.23
CA GLN A 103 4.28 -7.52 15.70
C GLN A 103 5.79 -7.24 15.74
N GLY A 104 6.25 -6.43 14.80
CA GLY A 104 7.58 -5.85 14.86
C GLY A 104 7.73 -4.86 16.00
N THR A 105 8.91 -4.24 16.08
CA THR A 105 9.18 -3.11 16.99
C THR A 105 9.43 -1.81 16.20
N GLY A 106 9.50 -0.67 16.89
CA GLY A 106 9.72 0.66 16.31
C GLY A 106 8.50 1.58 16.43
N THR A 107 8.51 2.71 15.72
CA THR A 107 7.42 3.70 15.74
C THR A 107 6.18 3.18 15.04
N ARG A 108 5.04 3.21 15.73
CA ARG A 108 3.74 2.76 15.25
C ARG A 108 2.78 3.93 15.03
N ILE A 109 1.88 3.76 14.08
CA ILE A 109 0.89 4.77 13.71
C ILE A 109 -0.40 4.50 14.47
N THR A 110 -0.83 5.50 15.24
CA THR A 110 -2.13 5.53 15.91
C THR A 110 -3.13 6.32 15.08
N TRP A 111 -4.35 5.83 14.99
CA TRP A 111 -5.43 6.44 14.23
C TRP A 111 -6.43 7.12 15.16
N GLY A 112 -6.75 8.37 14.88
CA GLY A 112 -7.90 9.09 15.43
C GLY A 112 -9.19 8.80 14.65
N THR A 113 -10.29 9.41 15.11
CA THR A 113 -11.64 9.15 14.57
C THR A 113 -11.79 9.51 13.10
N ASP A 114 -11.16 10.59 12.62
CA ASP A 114 -11.32 11.09 11.25
C ASP A 114 -10.05 11.00 10.40
N ASP A 115 -9.05 10.26 10.89
CA ASP A 115 -7.79 10.11 10.17
C ASP A 115 -7.94 9.23 8.93
N ALA A 116 -7.14 9.56 7.92
CA ALA A 116 -6.97 8.83 6.67
C ALA A 116 -8.23 8.67 5.79
N LYS A 117 -9.44 9.05 6.22
CA LYS A 117 -10.66 8.90 5.43
C LYS A 117 -10.63 9.77 4.17
N LYS A 118 -10.94 9.19 3.00
CA LYS A 118 -11.15 9.95 1.76
C LYS A 118 -12.53 10.63 1.67
N ARG A 119 -13.43 10.33 2.61
CA ARG A 119 -14.75 10.94 2.75
C ARG A 119 -15.15 10.95 4.21
N ALA A 120 -15.60 12.10 4.71
CA ALA A 120 -15.99 12.27 6.12
C ALA A 120 -17.09 11.29 6.58
N SER A 121 -17.99 10.90 5.68
CA SER A 121 -19.08 9.96 5.99
C SER A 121 -18.63 8.50 6.14
N PHE A 122 -17.37 8.16 5.86
CA PHE A 122 -16.88 6.81 6.08
C PHE A 122 -16.63 6.54 7.55
N GLY A 123 -16.84 5.28 7.97
CA GLY A 123 -16.36 4.82 9.26
C GLY A 123 -14.83 4.96 9.37
N THR A 124 -14.31 5.10 10.58
CA THR A 124 -12.86 5.07 10.86
C THR A 124 -12.26 3.75 10.36
N THR A 125 -11.00 3.78 9.92
CA THR A 125 -10.26 2.56 9.53
C THR A 125 -10.27 1.56 10.68
N VAL A 126 -10.32 0.27 10.35
CA VAL A 126 -10.19 -0.81 11.35
C VAL A 126 -8.75 -1.15 11.70
N LEU A 127 -7.78 -0.54 11.02
CA LEU A 127 -6.37 -0.64 11.41
C LEU A 127 -6.19 -0.13 12.85
N GLY A 128 -5.55 -0.95 13.68
CA GLY A 128 -5.21 -0.61 15.05
C GLY A 128 -3.92 0.21 15.15
N ALA A 129 -3.64 0.69 16.37
CA ALA A 129 -2.48 1.54 16.66
C ALA A 129 -1.11 0.88 16.42
N ASN A 130 -1.06 -0.44 16.20
CA ASN A 130 0.18 -1.20 16.04
C ASN A 130 0.30 -1.88 14.67
N ASP A 131 -0.65 -1.62 13.77
CA ASP A 131 -0.77 -2.32 12.51
C ASP A 131 0.05 -1.69 11.39
N VAL A 132 0.32 -0.39 11.48
CA VAL A 132 1.18 0.33 10.55
C VAL A 132 2.39 0.89 11.29
N ALA A 133 3.57 0.76 10.67
CA ALA A 133 4.83 1.23 11.22
C ALA A 133 5.73 1.81 10.15
N ILE A 134 6.50 2.83 10.51
CA ILE A 134 7.49 3.44 9.62
C ILE A 134 8.81 3.65 10.37
N ALA A 135 9.92 3.34 9.71
CA ALA A 135 11.24 3.43 10.28
C ALA A 135 11.60 4.88 10.66
N THR A 136 12.35 5.04 11.74
CA THR A 136 12.87 6.34 12.18
C THR A 136 14.35 6.44 11.82
N THR A 137 15.24 6.20 12.78
CA THR A 137 16.70 6.25 12.58
C THR A 137 17.33 4.88 12.35
N ALA A 138 16.52 3.82 12.40
CA ALA A 138 16.92 2.44 12.16
C ALA A 138 15.78 1.67 11.49
N ALA A 139 16.11 0.50 10.94
CA ALA A 139 15.12 -0.45 10.46
C ALA A 139 14.10 -0.78 11.56
N LEU A 140 12.88 -1.09 11.14
CA LEU A 140 11.88 -1.67 12.02
C LEU A 140 12.31 -3.08 12.45
N GLY A 141 12.01 -3.45 13.70
CA GLY A 141 12.08 -4.86 14.07
C GLY A 141 11.07 -5.65 13.25
N ALA A 142 11.48 -6.76 12.64
CA ALA A 142 10.64 -7.50 11.71
C ALA A 142 9.39 -8.10 12.38
N GLY A 143 9.50 -8.57 13.63
CA GLY A 143 8.45 -9.38 14.26
C GLY A 143 8.35 -10.77 13.63
N THR A 144 7.26 -11.48 13.90
CA THR A 144 7.05 -12.85 13.39
C THR A 144 5.98 -12.83 12.32
N LYS A 145 6.39 -13.07 11.07
CA LYS A 145 5.52 -13.10 9.91
C LYS A 145 6.04 -14.07 8.85
N THR A 146 5.14 -14.58 8.02
CA THR A 146 5.48 -15.33 6.81
C THR A 146 5.45 -14.38 5.62
N LEU A 147 6.63 -13.98 5.14
CA LEU A 147 6.74 -13.20 3.91
C LEU A 147 6.63 -14.13 2.69
N ASN A 148 6.03 -13.61 1.62
CA ASN A 148 6.10 -14.26 0.32
C ASN A 148 7.57 -14.40 -0.11
N GLY A 149 7.91 -15.58 -0.63
CA GLY A 149 9.25 -15.94 -1.10
C GLY A 149 9.74 -15.10 -2.27
N VAL A 150 8.84 -14.38 -2.96
CA VAL A 150 9.16 -13.43 -4.03
C VAL A 150 8.65 -12.01 -3.71
N ALA A 151 9.35 -11.01 -4.21
CA ALA A 151 8.90 -9.62 -4.15
C ALA A 151 7.76 -9.38 -5.15
N CYS A 152 6.77 -8.58 -4.78
CA CYS A 152 5.68 -8.19 -5.67
C CYS A 152 5.96 -6.88 -6.42
N ALA A 153 6.92 -6.08 -5.97
CA ALA A 153 7.41 -4.91 -6.67
C ALA A 153 8.84 -4.56 -6.24
N HIS A 154 9.58 -3.87 -7.10
CA HIS A 154 10.95 -3.43 -6.83
C HIS A 154 11.24 -2.10 -7.52
N ILE A 155 12.01 -1.24 -6.85
CA ILE A 155 12.60 -0.03 -7.39
C ILE A 155 14.09 -0.07 -7.11
N ILE A 156 14.88 0.24 -8.14
CA ILE A 156 16.32 0.45 -8.02
C ILE A 156 16.57 1.90 -8.40
N ALA A 157 17.26 2.64 -7.54
CA ALA A 157 17.57 4.02 -7.77
C ALA A 157 19.00 4.34 -7.32
N GLN A 158 19.71 5.11 -8.14
CA GLN A 158 21.08 5.50 -7.86
C GLN A 158 21.10 6.87 -7.18
N PRO A 159 21.52 6.97 -5.91
CA PRO A 159 21.87 8.27 -5.35
C PRO A 159 23.14 8.80 -6.02
N GLY A 160 23.10 10.00 -6.58
CA GLY A 160 24.27 10.67 -7.14
C GLY A 160 25.01 11.47 -6.07
N THR A 161 26.27 11.81 -6.35
CA THR A 161 27.06 12.74 -5.51
C THR A 161 26.48 14.18 -5.52
N LEU A 162 25.75 14.54 -6.58
CA LEU A 162 25.03 15.81 -6.75
C LEU A 162 23.50 15.66 -6.76
N VAL A 163 22.99 14.43 -6.80
CA VAL A 163 21.55 14.15 -6.91
C VAL A 163 21.01 13.85 -5.52
N THR A 164 20.25 14.80 -4.98
CA THR A 164 19.68 14.68 -3.64
C THR A 164 18.35 13.91 -3.63
N ALA A 165 17.56 13.94 -4.70
CA ALA A 165 16.34 13.15 -4.84
C ALA A 165 16.55 12.03 -5.86
N PHE A 166 16.66 10.78 -5.40
CA PHE A 166 17.03 9.64 -6.26
C PHE A 166 15.84 8.73 -6.57
N VAL A 167 14.79 8.72 -5.73
CA VAL A 167 13.47 8.23 -6.13
C VAL A 167 12.54 9.44 -6.24
N PRO A 168 12.12 9.83 -7.45
CA PRO A 168 11.31 11.03 -7.65
C PRO A 168 9.99 11.02 -6.85
N PRO A 169 9.48 12.19 -6.44
CA PRO A 169 8.15 12.32 -5.85
C PRO A 169 7.06 11.69 -6.74
N GLY A 170 6.14 10.94 -6.13
CA GLY A 170 5.03 10.31 -6.85
C GLY A 170 5.39 9.00 -7.56
N THR A 171 6.62 8.48 -7.42
CA THR A 171 6.99 7.18 -7.99
C THR A 171 6.07 6.09 -7.46
N VAL A 172 5.47 5.34 -8.37
CA VAL A 172 4.61 4.20 -8.03
C VAL A 172 5.50 3.00 -7.77
N LEU A 173 5.45 2.47 -6.54
CA LEU A 173 6.07 1.18 -6.22
C LEU A 173 5.15 0.05 -6.66
N TRP A 174 3.86 0.15 -6.33
CA TRP A 174 2.85 -0.77 -6.80
C TRP A 174 1.52 -0.04 -7.00
N GLN A 175 0.82 -0.37 -8.08
CA GLN A 175 -0.55 0.07 -8.33
C GLN A 175 -1.19 -0.97 -9.23
N ARG A 176 -2.44 -1.32 -8.94
CA ARG A 176 -3.23 -2.21 -9.77
C ARG A 176 -3.46 -1.59 -11.15
N ASP A 177 -3.32 -2.37 -12.22
CA ASP A 177 -3.84 -2.01 -13.53
C ASP A 177 -5.39 -2.12 -13.55
N THR A 178 -6.04 -1.08 -14.06
CA THR A 178 -7.47 -0.82 -13.86
C THR A 178 -8.43 -1.74 -14.61
N ALA A 179 -7.98 -2.54 -15.58
CA ALA A 179 -8.88 -3.29 -16.46
C ALA A 179 -8.96 -4.80 -16.15
N GLU A 180 -7.83 -5.47 -15.88
CA GLU A 180 -7.78 -6.94 -15.92
C GLU A 180 -6.98 -7.59 -14.77
N GLU A 181 -6.26 -6.80 -13.98
CA GLU A 181 -5.42 -7.33 -12.91
C GLU A 181 -6.23 -7.58 -11.63
N TYR A 182 -5.97 -8.70 -10.96
CA TYR A 182 -6.53 -8.97 -9.64
C TYR A 182 -5.78 -8.13 -8.59
N PRO A 183 -6.46 -7.37 -7.72
CA PRO A 183 -5.79 -6.53 -6.73
C PRO A 183 -5.16 -7.37 -5.62
N PHE A 184 -4.21 -6.79 -4.88
CA PHE A 184 -3.88 -7.35 -3.57
C PHE A 184 -5.02 -7.12 -2.60
N LEU A 185 -5.53 -8.23 -2.07
CA LEU A 185 -6.57 -8.30 -1.07
C LEU A 185 -5.97 -8.97 0.16
N TYR A 186 -6.00 -8.28 1.29
CA TYR A 186 -5.45 -8.77 2.55
C TYR A 186 -6.59 -9.11 3.51
N GLU A 187 -6.52 -10.32 4.03
CA GLU A 187 -7.38 -10.84 5.08
C GLU A 187 -6.78 -10.56 6.47
N ASN A 188 -7.40 -11.13 7.50
CA ASN A 188 -6.91 -11.06 8.86
C ASN A 188 -5.44 -11.51 8.96
N GLN A 189 -4.62 -10.72 9.65
CA GLN A 189 -3.19 -10.99 9.88
C GLN A 189 -2.34 -10.97 8.59
N GLN A 190 -2.81 -10.34 7.52
CA GLN A 190 -2.04 -10.21 6.28
C GLN A 190 -1.60 -8.78 6.03
N GLY A 191 -0.84 -8.54 4.96
CA GLY A 191 -0.45 -7.19 4.55
C GLY A 191 0.83 -7.20 3.73
N PHE A 192 1.67 -6.19 3.91
CA PHE A 192 2.94 -6.08 3.20
C PHE A 192 4.00 -5.33 4.00
N VAL A 193 5.23 -5.45 3.53
CA VAL A 193 6.38 -4.70 4.01
C VAL A 193 7.11 -4.07 2.83
N ILE A 194 7.76 -2.93 3.10
CA ILE A 194 8.75 -2.36 2.18
C ILE A 194 10.11 -2.58 2.81
N ARG A 195 11.02 -3.20 2.07
CA ARG A 195 12.37 -3.54 2.53
C ARG A 195 13.41 -2.82 1.71
N SER A 196 14.48 -2.45 2.40
CA SER A 196 15.72 -2.06 1.75
C SER A 196 16.57 -3.31 1.54
N VAL A 197 16.84 -3.62 0.27
CA VAL A 197 17.55 -4.83 -0.16
C VAL A 197 19.05 -4.57 -0.31
N GLU A 198 19.37 -3.38 -0.81
CA GLU A 198 20.74 -2.92 -1.05
C GLU A 198 20.82 -1.43 -0.67
N VAL A 199 21.89 -1.04 0.04
CA VAL A 199 22.14 0.35 0.40
C VAL A 199 23.64 0.64 0.27
N PRO A 200 24.04 1.77 -0.34
CA PRO A 200 25.44 2.16 -0.44
C PRO A 200 26.00 2.49 0.95
N GLY A 201 27.20 1.99 1.27
CA GLY A 201 27.75 1.99 2.64
C GLY A 201 28.09 3.35 3.29
N THR A 202 27.85 4.48 2.62
CA THR A 202 28.07 5.85 3.17
C THR A 202 26.91 6.76 2.82
N GLY A 203 26.48 7.65 3.71
CA GLY A 203 25.39 8.59 3.42
C GLY A 203 24.19 8.46 4.36
N THR A 204 23.22 9.34 4.19
CA THR A 204 21.98 9.33 4.96
C THR A 204 20.80 9.72 4.09
N TRP A 205 19.64 9.10 4.30
CA TRP A 205 18.50 9.27 3.42
C TRP A 205 17.17 9.19 4.17
N LYS A 206 16.10 9.63 3.50
CA LYS A 206 14.71 9.51 3.95
C LYS A 206 13.89 8.88 2.84
N CYS A 207 12.88 8.12 3.25
CA CYS A 207 11.85 7.59 2.36
C CYS A 207 10.50 8.13 2.80
N ALA A 208 9.70 8.65 1.87
CA ALA A 208 8.29 8.86 2.09
C ALA A 208 7.51 7.69 1.47
N VAL A 209 6.49 7.23 2.17
CA VAL A 209 5.58 6.17 1.72
C VAL A 209 4.17 6.74 1.75
N HIS A 210 3.43 6.52 0.67
CA HIS A 210 2.02 6.83 0.57
C HIS A 210 1.25 5.58 0.18
N VAL A 211 0.25 5.23 0.97
CA VAL A 211 -0.58 4.04 0.80
C VAL A 211 -2.03 4.47 0.65
N GLU A 212 -2.70 3.89 -0.34
CA GLU A 212 -4.13 4.00 -0.51
C GLU A 212 -4.76 2.61 -0.44
N TRP A 213 -5.84 2.48 0.34
CA TRP A 213 -6.56 1.22 0.48
C TRP A 213 -8.06 1.45 0.63
N SER A 214 -8.81 0.37 0.49
CA SER A 214 -10.22 0.29 0.81
C SER A 214 -10.46 -0.85 1.77
N GLU A 215 -11.34 -0.64 2.73
CA GLU A 215 -11.82 -1.71 3.60
C GLU A 215 -13.17 -2.15 3.05
N ILE A 216 -13.25 -3.39 2.62
CA ILE A 216 -14.42 -3.96 1.96
C ILE A 216 -15.18 -4.81 2.97
N ASP A 217 -16.48 -4.56 3.02
CA ASP A 217 -17.46 -5.45 3.64
C ASP A 217 -17.86 -6.56 2.66
N PRO A 218 -17.36 -7.80 2.81
CA PRO A 218 -17.68 -8.90 1.91
C PRO A 218 -19.18 -9.28 1.98
N ALA A 219 -19.91 -8.90 3.03
CA ALA A 219 -21.35 -9.12 3.09
C ALA A 219 -22.13 -8.09 2.25
N ALA A 220 -21.55 -6.90 2.00
CA ALA A 220 -22.19 -5.83 1.23
C ALA A 220 -21.72 -5.76 -0.23
N VAL A 221 -20.58 -6.38 -0.55
CA VAL A 221 -19.97 -6.36 -1.88
C VAL A 221 -19.54 -7.78 -2.26
N SER A 222 -20.21 -8.37 -3.25
CA SER A 222 -19.89 -9.70 -3.79
C SER A 222 -18.86 -9.65 -4.92
N GLY A 223 -18.20 -10.78 -5.17
CA GLY A 223 -17.29 -10.95 -6.32
C GLY A 223 -15.81 -10.62 -6.06
N TRP A 224 -15.40 -10.57 -4.79
CA TRP A 224 -14.01 -10.48 -4.37
C TRP A 224 -13.53 -11.85 -3.93
#